data_AF-A0A5R8VGN5-F1
#
_entry.id   AF-A0A5R8VGN5-F1
#
_cell.length_a   1.000
_cell.length_b   1.000
_cell.length_c   1.000
_cell.angle_alpha   90.00
_cell.angle_beta   90.00
_cell.angle_gamma   90.00
#
_symmetry.space_group_name_H-M   'P 1'
#
loop_
_entity.id
_entity.type
_entity.pdbx_description
1 polymer ?
#
loop_
_entity_poly.entity_id
_entity_poly.type
_entity_poly.pdbx_seq_one_letter_code
_entity_poly.pdbx_strand_id
1 'polypeptide(L)'
;MGEIVGKEQHHVGIRVPSDWIIESDFMDSYRKGDPLRAIAREAECDLEEVCLLIMAETSPSDELERSRAVRRRASATNEVLLANEEMVERLHASEIDRDEIPKILKALGISIDIPTAAELLHIPGIPGGQPVEEIPARRVGDKLSLLYLAGVHHQIEPDYQLALGKMSLTAVSELRRILNSRLPYRRMAEILAVIETTALAIRARTITTISHEDYESAMQAASRRLGLITNDPDDPWPVAGRTLRARYGHGSWESLLNSVGLRLLSSDHRFTDLDYLDVLDRSTEECMQFGNPMDIGFYDQWIIAAAAVGEEHPSAVELIRRYGSWEAAIEAILPQEEEADQEPDTHEFYWGFPFGAEDESLAINEAKSRREAEEWHQAGELIGQLLAKMPWNSFLRIEYDGNEEITTRPYAQATPSADGVWCEIVSEQYLPAAEWPINRRYFENNDWAAPDEEIPYWRKERVPVGEAGHVIVRGLRQGRGCQDANKLRWSTGEFPAGPGPDGGVTIERALEGEVQTLRNAS
;
A
#
# COMPACT_ATOMS: atom_id res chain seq x y z
N MET A 1 -30.62 41.04 -22.61
CA MET A 1 -30.68 40.66 -21.18
C MET A 1 -30.79 39.16 -21.13
N GLY A 2 -29.73 38.52 -20.67
CA GLY A 2 -29.55 37.07 -20.66
C GLY A 2 -28.14 36.83 -20.14
N GLU A 3 -27.97 37.01 -18.84
CA GLU A 3 -26.72 36.80 -18.12
C GLU A 3 -26.40 35.31 -18.07
N ILE A 4 -25.21 34.98 -18.55
CA ILE A 4 -24.56 33.68 -18.38
C ILE A 4 -23.84 33.74 -17.04
N VAL A 5 -24.34 32.99 -16.05
CA VAL A 5 -23.66 32.79 -14.77
C VAL A 5 -22.52 31.80 -14.99
N GLY A 6 -21.29 32.32 -15.02
CA GLY A 6 -20.08 31.52 -14.99
C GLY A 6 -19.87 30.94 -13.59
N LYS A 7 -19.61 29.64 -13.52
CA LYS A 7 -19.10 28.99 -12.30
C LYS A 7 -17.64 29.43 -12.11
N GLU A 8 -17.38 30.19 -11.05
CA GLU A 8 -16.03 30.49 -10.58
C GLU A 8 -15.39 29.22 -10.02
N GLN A 9 -14.25 28.84 -10.57
CA GLN A 9 -13.31 27.92 -9.94
C GLN A 9 -12.68 28.65 -8.75
N HIS A 10 -12.85 28.13 -7.54
CA HIS A 10 -12.16 28.63 -6.36
C HIS A 10 -10.68 28.26 -6.43
N HIS A 11 -9.85 29.17 -6.93
CA HIS A 11 -8.42 29.18 -6.64
C HIS A 11 -8.21 29.63 -5.20
N VAL A 12 -7.72 28.73 -4.35
CA VAL A 12 -7.17 29.07 -3.03
C VAL A 12 -5.86 29.80 -3.29
N GLY A 13 -5.92 31.13 -3.31
CA GLY A 13 -4.74 31.98 -3.46
C GLY A 13 -3.97 32.07 -2.15
N ILE A 14 -2.89 31.30 -2.02
CA ILE A 14 -1.89 31.48 -0.98
C ILE A 14 -1.15 32.80 -1.28
N ARG A 15 -1.19 33.76 -0.35
CA ARG A 15 -0.47 35.03 -0.49
C ARG A 15 1.01 34.83 -0.13
N VAL A 16 1.85 34.71 -1.15
CA VAL A 16 3.32 34.79 -1.00
C VAL A 16 3.73 36.25 -0.76
N PRO A 17 4.60 36.57 0.22
CA PRO A 17 5.09 37.93 0.46
C PRO A 17 5.79 38.52 -0.77
N SER A 18 5.39 39.73 -1.16
CA SER A 18 5.86 40.43 -2.37
C SER A 18 7.34 40.86 -2.39
N ASP A 19 8.11 40.53 -1.34
CA ASP A 19 9.54 40.83 -1.24
C ASP A 19 10.42 39.66 -1.72
N TRP A 20 9.83 38.54 -2.14
CA TRP A 20 10.51 37.35 -2.66
C TRP A 20 10.57 37.36 -4.18
N ILE A 21 11.40 38.24 -4.76
CA ILE A 21 11.91 38.01 -6.12
C ILE A 21 13.05 36.99 -5.97
N ILE A 22 12.70 35.71 -5.99
CA ILE A 22 13.67 34.62 -5.99
C ILE A 22 14.11 34.41 -7.44
N GLU A 23 15.40 34.58 -7.69
CA GLU A 23 16.00 34.36 -9.00
C GLU A 23 15.74 32.93 -9.49
N SER A 24 15.65 32.77 -10.81
CA SER A 24 15.19 31.60 -11.57
C SER A 24 15.87 30.25 -11.32
N ASP A 25 16.76 30.13 -10.34
CA ASP A 25 17.63 28.96 -10.13
C ASP A 25 16.90 27.78 -9.48
N PHE A 26 15.93 28.04 -8.58
CA PHE A 26 15.25 26.97 -7.83
C PHE A 26 14.38 26.06 -8.71
N MET A 27 13.57 26.66 -9.59
CA MET A 27 12.73 25.90 -10.54
C MET A 27 13.58 25.13 -11.54
N ASP A 28 14.73 25.68 -11.92
CA ASP A 28 15.65 25.00 -12.84
C ASP A 28 16.31 23.79 -12.17
N SER A 29 16.76 23.89 -10.91
CA SER A 29 17.25 22.74 -10.14
C SER A 29 16.14 21.71 -9.89
N TYR A 30 14.93 22.17 -9.58
CA TYR A 30 13.76 21.30 -9.41
C TYR A 30 13.44 20.50 -10.68
N ARG A 31 13.37 21.17 -11.85
CA ARG A 31 13.15 20.54 -13.17
C ARG A 31 14.29 19.60 -13.56
N LYS A 32 15.53 19.92 -13.20
CA LYS A 32 16.69 19.04 -13.39
C LYS A 32 16.65 17.81 -12.47
N GLY A 33 15.69 17.73 -11.55
CA GLY A 33 15.53 16.60 -10.65
C GLY A 33 16.57 16.57 -9.54
N ASP A 34 17.06 17.73 -9.10
CA ASP A 34 17.90 17.78 -7.90
C ASP A 34 17.07 17.37 -6.66
N PRO A 35 17.67 16.63 -5.71
CA PRO A 35 17.00 16.32 -4.44
C PRO A 35 16.55 17.58 -3.72
N LEU A 36 15.38 17.56 -3.09
CA LEU A 36 14.84 18.71 -2.36
C LEU A 36 15.78 19.17 -1.24
N ARG A 37 16.45 18.23 -0.56
CA ARG A 37 17.48 18.54 0.45
C ARG A 37 18.67 19.29 -0.14
N ALA A 38 19.08 18.98 -1.37
CA ALA A 38 20.17 19.69 -2.05
C ALA A 38 19.74 21.12 -2.42
N ILE A 39 18.53 21.28 -2.95
CA ILE A 39 17.95 22.59 -3.29
C ILE A 39 17.82 23.46 -2.02
N ALA A 40 17.30 22.90 -0.93
CA ALA A 40 17.17 23.60 0.36
C ALA A 40 18.52 24.06 0.93
N ARG A 41 19.55 23.20 0.86
CA ARG A 41 20.92 23.55 1.28
C ARG A 41 21.52 24.68 0.46
N GLU A 42 21.28 24.70 -0.86
CA GLU A 42 21.79 25.74 -1.75
C GLU A 42 21.06 27.08 -1.56
N ALA A 43 19.76 27.03 -1.27
CA ALA A 43 18.92 28.19 -1.05
C ALA A 43 18.92 28.71 0.41
N GLU A 44 19.62 28.02 1.33
CA GLU A 44 19.66 28.34 2.77
C GLU A 44 18.27 28.44 3.44
N CYS A 45 17.32 27.62 3.00
CA CYS A 45 15.94 27.58 3.50
C CYS A 45 15.54 26.17 3.99
N ASP A 46 14.40 26.07 4.66
CA ASP A 46 13.86 24.78 5.07
C ASP A 46 13.13 24.04 3.92
N LEU A 47 12.88 22.74 4.09
CA LEU A 47 12.26 21.90 3.07
C LEU A 47 10.80 22.27 2.77
N GLU A 48 10.07 22.76 3.77
CA GLU A 48 8.66 23.15 3.63
C GLU A 48 8.55 24.46 2.83
N GLU A 49 9.42 25.43 3.13
CA GLU A 49 9.60 26.68 2.40
C GLU A 49 9.94 26.39 0.92
N VAL A 50 10.88 25.48 0.65
CA VAL A 50 11.20 25.05 -0.72
C VAL A 50 9.97 24.48 -1.42
N CYS A 51 9.22 23.59 -0.76
CA CYS A 51 8.02 23.00 -1.36
C CYS A 51 6.96 24.05 -1.65
N LEU A 52 6.69 24.99 -0.74
CA LEU A 52 5.72 26.06 -0.92
C LEU A 52 6.11 27.00 -2.07
N LEU A 53 7.39 27.35 -2.18
CA LEU A 53 7.92 28.18 -3.27
C LEU A 53 7.78 27.49 -4.62
N ILE A 54 8.16 26.21 -4.69
CA ILE A 54 7.99 25.40 -5.89
C ILE A 54 6.51 25.31 -6.24
N MET A 55 5.63 24.97 -5.29
CA MET A 55 4.18 24.87 -5.53
C MET A 55 3.57 26.14 -6.12
N ALA A 56 4.01 27.32 -5.68
CA ALA A 56 3.50 28.60 -6.16
C ALA A 56 3.82 28.85 -7.66
N GLU A 57 4.94 28.32 -8.16
CA GLU A 57 5.43 28.57 -9.52
C GLU A 57 5.35 27.36 -10.46
N THR A 58 5.08 26.17 -9.94
CA THR A 58 5.16 24.92 -10.71
C THR A 58 3.92 24.70 -11.57
N SER A 59 4.15 24.44 -12.85
CA SER A 59 3.14 23.93 -13.77
C SER A 59 3.14 22.39 -13.81
N PRO A 60 2.04 21.75 -14.25
CA PRO A 60 2.04 20.30 -14.47
C PRO A 60 3.15 19.81 -15.42
N SER A 61 3.60 20.66 -16.34
CA SER A 61 4.73 20.33 -17.23
C SER A 61 6.06 20.23 -16.47
N ASP A 62 6.25 21.04 -15.44
CA ASP A 62 7.48 21.08 -14.65
C ASP A 62 7.62 19.84 -13.77
N GLU A 63 6.52 19.34 -13.19
CA GLU A 63 6.51 18.06 -12.47
C GLU A 63 6.88 16.88 -13.36
N LEU A 64 6.35 16.88 -14.58
CA LEU A 64 6.69 15.85 -15.56
C LEU A 64 8.17 15.93 -15.95
N GLU A 65 8.71 17.13 -16.10
CA GLU A 65 10.13 17.35 -16.36
C GLU A 65 11.00 16.86 -15.20
N ARG A 66 10.66 17.23 -13.95
CA ARG A 66 11.33 16.73 -12.74
C ARG A 66 11.32 15.21 -12.71
N SER A 67 10.16 14.57 -12.84
CA SER A 67 10.05 13.12 -12.74
C SER A 67 10.91 12.39 -13.78
N ARG A 68 10.96 12.90 -15.02
CA ARG A 68 11.86 12.39 -16.06
C ARG A 68 13.34 12.61 -15.73
N ALA A 69 13.68 13.74 -15.11
CA ALA A 69 15.03 14.06 -14.74
C ALA A 69 15.51 13.21 -13.55
N VAL A 70 14.72 13.10 -12.49
CA VAL A 70 14.96 12.23 -11.32
C VAL A 70 15.17 10.80 -11.79
N ARG A 71 14.27 10.23 -12.60
CA ARG A 71 14.41 8.84 -13.09
C ARG A 71 15.72 8.62 -13.84
N ARG A 72 16.05 9.51 -14.79
CA ARG A 72 17.28 9.39 -15.58
C ARG A 72 18.53 9.48 -14.69
N ARG A 73 18.55 10.43 -13.76
CA ARG A 73 19.68 10.66 -12.87
C ARG A 73 19.83 9.55 -11.84
N ALA A 74 18.74 9.16 -11.18
CA ALA A 74 18.72 8.09 -10.18
C ALA A 74 19.14 6.75 -10.79
N SER A 75 18.55 6.36 -11.93
CA SER A 75 18.92 5.13 -12.62
C SER A 75 20.39 5.12 -13.05
N ALA A 76 20.88 6.19 -13.71
CA ALA A 76 22.28 6.26 -14.13
C ALA A 76 23.26 6.27 -12.95
N THR A 77 22.90 6.95 -11.85
CA THR A 77 23.72 6.99 -10.64
C THR A 77 23.75 5.64 -9.94
N ASN A 78 22.61 4.96 -9.88
CA ASN A 78 22.47 3.64 -9.30
C ASN A 78 23.27 2.58 -10.07
N GLU A 79 23.26 2.62 -11.40
CA GLU A 79 24.12 1.77 -12.23
C GLU A 79 25.62 1.95 -11.89
N VAL A 80 26.05 3.19 -11.66
CA VAL A 80 27.43 3.49 -11.25
C VAL A 80 27.71 2.98 -9.83
N LEU A 81 26.78 3.12 -8.89
CA LEU A 81 26.92 2.59 -7.53
C LEU A 81 27.01 1.07 -7.53
N LEU A 82 26.12 0.37 -8.24
CA LEU A 82 26.13 -1.09 -8.38
C LEU A 82 27.43 -1.59 -9.04
N ALA A 83 27.91 -0.91 -10.08
CA ALA A 83 29.19 -1.25 -10.71
C ALA A 83 30.40 -1.09 -9.76
N ASN A 84 30.24 -0.36 -8.65
CA ASN A 84 31.27 -0.10 -7.64
C ASN A 84 30.85 -0.58 -6.24
N GLU A 85 29.92 -1.53 -6.13
CA GLU A 85 29.32 -1.98 -4.88
C GLU A 85 30.37 -2.40 -3.83
N GLU A 86 31.33 -3.24 -4.20
CA GLU A 86 32.41 -3.67 -3.30
C GLU A 86 33.22 -2.49 -2.75
N MET A 87 33.39 -1.42 -3.54
CA MET A 87 34.09 -0.24 -3.07
C MET A 87 33.22 0.61 -2.12
N VAL A 88 31.94 0.76 -2.44
CA VAL A 88 30.96 1.43 -1.55
C VAL A 88 30.91 0.72 -0.20
N GLU A 89 30.81 -0.62 -0.19
CA GLU A 89 30.80 -1.43 1.03
C GLU A 89 32.09 -1.26 1.84
N ARG A 90 33.26 -1.24 1.19
CA ARG A 90 34.54 -1.01 1.89
C ARG A 90 34.63 0.38 2.50
N LEU A 91 34.14 1.41 1.81
CA LEU A 91 34.13 2.78 2.33
C LEU A 91 33.18 2.87 3.53
N HIS A 92 31.99 2.27 3.44
CA HIS A 92 31.04 2.19 4.55
C HIS A 92 31.60 1.39 5.75
N ALA A 93 32.25 0.25 5.50
CA ALA A 93 32.92 -0.54 6.53
C ALA A 93 34.12 0.18 7.18
N SER A 94 34.61 1.25 6.55
CA SER A 94 35.65 2.14 7.08
C SER A 94 35.08 3.33 7.86
N GLU A 95 33.79 3.29 8.23
CA GLU A 95 33.07 4.33 8.99
C GLU A 95 33.05 5.70 8.29
N ILE A 96 33.13 5.71 6.95
CA ILE A 96 32.98 6.93 6.15
C ILE A 96 31.50 7.25 6.04
N ASP A 97 31.15 8.50 6.32
CA ASP A 97 29.79 9.00 6.24
C ASP A 97 29.19 8.83 4.82
N ARG A 98 27.90 8.50 4.75
CA ARG A 98 27.19 8.23 3.49
C ARG A 98 27.15 9.45 2.56
N ASP A 99 27.17 10.68 3.11
CA ASP A 99 27.29 11.92 2.34
C ASP A 99 28.70 12.13 1.73
N GLU A 100 29.72 11.50 2.31
CA GLU A 100 31.13 11.63 1.88
C GLU A 100 31.53 10.58 0.85
N ILE A 101 30.91 9.40 0.86
CA ILE A 101 31.20 8.31 -0.08
C ILE A 101 31.14 8.78 -1.55
N PRO A 102 30.08 9.46 -2.03
CA PRO A 102 30.03 9.93 -3.42
C PRO A 102 31.15 10.90 -3.80
N LYS A 103 31.57 11.75 -2.85
CA LYS A 103 32.66 12.72 -3.06
C LYS A 103 33.99 11.99 -3.24
N ILE A 104 34.22 10.94 -2.46
CA ILE A 104 35.41 10.08 -2.57
C ILE A 104 35.40 9.32 -3.89
N LEU A 105 34.28 8.70 -4.26
CA LEU A 105 34.14 8.02 -5.57
C LEU A 105 34.48 8.97 -6.72
N LYS A 106 33.97 10.21 -6.68
CA LYS A 106 34.30 11.24 -7.66
C LYS A 106 35.78 11.61 -7.65
N ALA A 107 36.40 11.76 -6.48
CA ALA A 107 37.83 12.03 -6.34
C ALA A 107 38.71 10.88 -6.88
N LEU A 108 38.22 9.65 -6.85
CA LEU A 108 38.85 8.47 -7.45
C LEU A 108 38.66 8.37 -8.98
N GLY A 109 37.99 9.35 -9.59
CA GLY A 109 37.80 9.43 -11.04
C GLY A 109 36.51 8.76 -11.55
N ILE A 110 35.60 8.36 -10.67
CA ILE A 110 34.30 7.82 -11.06
C ILE A 110 33.35 8.97 -11.36
N SER A 111 32.75 8.96 -12.55
CA SER A 111 31.75 9.94 -12.94
C SER A 111 30.42 9.62 -12.25
N ILE A 112 30.14 10.27 -11.12
CA ILE A 112 28.92 10.08 -10.33
C ILE A 112 28.25 11.42 -10.00
N ASP A 113 26.92 11.43 -9.98
CA ASP A 113 26.09 12.53 -9.50
C ASP A 113 26.10 12.53 -7.96
N ILE A 114 26.80 13.50 -7.35
CA ILE A 114 27.01 13.51 -5.90
C ILE A 114 25.68 13.67 -5.13
N PRO A 115 24.85 14.70 -5.41
CA PRO A 115 23.56 14.86 -4.72
C PRO A 115 22.69 13.61 -4.79
N THR A 116 22.49 13.05 -5.99
CA THR A 116 21.64 11.86 -6.15
C THR A 116 22.25 10.62 -5.47
N ALA A 117 23.55 10.42 -5.56
CA ALA A 117 24.21 9.28 -4.91
C ALA A 117 24.15 9.36 -3.39
N ALA A 118 24.23 10.56 -2.81
CA ALA A 118 24.08 10.75 -1.38
C ALA A 118 22.69 10.28 -0.91
N GLU A 119 21.62 10.68 -1.59
CA GLU A 119 20.25 10.23 -1.26
C GLU A 119 20.09 8.70 -1.40
N LEU A 120 20.61 8.11 -2.48
CA LEU A 120 20.54 6.65 -2.70
C LEU A 120 21.25 5.85 -1.61
N LEU A 121 22.40 6.34 -1.10
CA LEU A 121 23.17 5.66 -0.07
C LEU A 121 22.57 5.81 1.33
N HIS A 122 21.67 6.77 1.57
CA HIS A 122 20.96 6.89 2.84
C HIS A 122 19.90 5.80 3.02
N ILE A 123 19.43 5.17 1.94
CA ILE A 123 18.59 3.98 2.04
C ILE A 123 19.47 2.76 2.37
N PRO A 124 19.03 1.83 3.22
CA PRO A 124 19.77 0.60 3.47
C PRO A 124 20.04 -0.21 2.17
N GLY A 125 21.33 -0.34 1.82
CA GLY A 125 21.76 -1.05 0.61
C GLY A 125 21.74 -0.18 -0.66
N ILE A 126 22.29 -0.70 -1.76
CA ILE A 126 22.18 -0.05 -3.07
C ILE A 126 20.87 -0.53 -3.72
N PRO A 127 19.94 0.36 -4.11
CA PRO A 127 18.69 -0.05 -4.74
C PRO A 127 18.91 -1.00 -5.93
N GLY A 128 18.22 -2.14 -5.94
CA GLY A 128 18.39 -3.17 -6.98
C GLY A 128 19.62 -4.07 -6.84
N GLY A 129 20.40 -3.97 -5.75
CA GLY A 129 21.47 -4.91 -5.41
C GLY A 129 20.99 -6.23 -4.80
N GLN A 130 19.75 -6.26 -4.27
CA GLN A 130 19.10 -7.51 -3.86
C GLN A 130 18.57 -8.29 -5.07
N PRO A 131 18.47 -9.63 -5.00
CA PRO A 131 17.92 -10.43 -6.08
C PRO A 131 16.49 -9.96 -6.40
N VAL A 132 16.35 -9.33 -7.56
CA VAL A 132 15.13 -8.71 -8.07
C VAL A 132 14.02 -9.76 -8.18
N GLU A 133 12.83 -9.47 -7.63
CA GLU A 133 11.61 -10.19 -8.01
C GLU A 133 11.48 -10.13 -9.54
N GLU A 134 11.42 -11.29 -10.21
CA GLU A 134 11.37 -11.36 -11.67
C GLU A 134 10.26 -10.43 -12.20
N ILE A 135 10.65 -9.42 -13.00
CA ILE A 135 9.71 -8.53 -13.68
C ILE A 135 8.65 -9.40 -14.37
N PRO A 136 7.36 -9.27 -14.03
CA PRO A 136 6.35 -10.16 -14.56
C PRO A 136 6.35 -10.12 -16.10
N ALA A 137 6.39 -11.30 -16.71
CA ALA A 137 6.61 -11.44 -18.14
C ALA A 137 5.56 -10.67 -18.97
N ARG A 138 6.04 -9.90 -19.95
CA ARG A 138 5.20 -9.16 -20.90
C ARG A 138 4.26 -10.10 -21.65
N ARG A 139 2.95 -9.82 -21.60
CA ARG A 139 1.93 -10.60 -22.33
C ARG A 139 1.45 -9.83 -23.55
N VAL A 140 1.10 -10.52 -24.64
CA VAL A 140 0.54 -9.86 -25.83
C VAL A 140 -0.83 -9.23 -25.52
N GLY A 141 -1.60 -9.83 -24.60
CA GLY A 141 -2.89 -9.31 -24.11
C GLY A 141 -2.84 -7.90 -23.52
N ASP A 142 -1.72 -7.53 -22.88
CA ASP A 142 -1.52 -6.24 -22.23
C ASP A 142 -1.59 -5.08 -23.24
N LYS A 143 -0.83 -5.18 -24.34
CA LYS A 143 -0.86 -4.20 -25.43
C LYS A 143 -2.23 -4.12 -26.11
N LEU A 144 -2.91 -5.26 -26.26
CA LEU A 144 -4.25 -5.32 -26.84
C LEU A 144 -5.28 -4.65 -25.93
N SER A 145 -5.14 -4.80 -24.60
CA SER A 145 -5.96 -4.08 -23.62
C SER A 145 -5.80 -2.56 -23.76
N LEU A 146 -4.54 -2.09 -23.83
CA LEU A 146 -4.24 -0.67 -23.98
C LEU A 146 -4.86 -0.07 -25.25
N LEU A 147 -4.68 -0.74 -26.39
CA LEU A 147 -5.23 -0.29 -27.67
C LEU A 147 -6.77 -0.32 -27.70
N TYR A 148 -7.38 -1.34 -27.10
CA TYR A 148 -8.84 -1.42 -27.01
C TYR A 148 -9.41 -0.28 -26.17
N LEU A 149 -8.89 -0.07 -24.97
CA LEU A 149 -9.41 0.95 -24.05
C LEU A 149 -9.11 2.37 -24.51
N ALA A 150 -7.94 2.61 -25.11
CA ALA A 150 -7.67 3.87 -25.81
C ALA A 150 -8.69 4.13 -26.93
N GLY A 151 -9.04 3.09 -27.70
CA GLY A 151 -10.07 3.18 -28.73
C GLY A 151 -11.46 3.50 -28.16
N VAL A 152 -11.84 2.84 -27.07
CA VAL A 152 -13.12 3.06 -26.39
C VAL A 152 -13.21 4.48 -25.85
N HIS A 153 -12.16 4.97 -25.17
CA HIS A 153 -12.11 6.32 -24.63
C HIS A 153 -12.23 7.38 -25.74
N HIS A 154 -11.47 7.22 -26.82
CA HIS A 154 -11.51 8.13 -27.99
C HIS A 154 -12.68 7.85 -28.96
N GLN A 155 -13.62 6.97 -28.58
CA GLN A 155 -14.81 6.64 -29.36
C GLN A 155 -14.52 6.21 -30.81
N ILE A 156 -13.44 5.44 -31.00
CA ILE A 156 -13.03 4.94 -32.31
C ILE A 156 -14.04 3.91 -32.83
N GLU A 157 -14.56 4.17 -34.02
CA GLU A 157 -15.47 3.24 -34.69
C GLU A 157 -14.70 2.02 -35.23
N PRO A 158 -15.26 0.80 -35.08
CA PRO A 158 -14.62 -0.42 -35.55
C PRO A 158 -14.61 -0.52 -37.08
N ASP A 159 -13.42 -0.69 -37.67
CA ASP A 159 -13.26 -1.02 -39.09
C ASP A 159 -12.96 -2.52 -39.25
N TYR A 160 -14.01 -3.29 -39.53
CA TYR A 160 -13.91 -4.74 -39.68
C TYR A 160 -13.07 -5.16 -40.90
N GLN A 161 -13.04 -4.35 -41.97
CA GLN A 161 -12.26 -4.69 -43.17
C GLN A 161 -10.77 -4.51 -42.91
N LEU A 162 -10.42 -3.43 -42.21
CA LEU A 162 -9.05 -3.19 -41.74
C LEU A 162 -8.58 -4.33 -40.83
N ALA A 163 -9.39 -4.72 -39.85
CA ALA A 163 -9.08 -5.79 -38.91
C ALA A 163 -8.77 -7.11 -39.62
N LEU A 164 -9.62 -7.51 -40.57
CA LEU A 164 -9.45 -8.73 -41.37
C LEU A 164 -8.17 -8.71 -42.22
N GLY A 165 -7.75 -7.54 -42.70
CA GLY A 165 -6.60 -7.41 -43.61
C GLY A 165 -5.25 -7.19 -42.94
N LYS A 166 -5.23 -6.69 -41.69
CA LYS A 166 -3.99 -6.21 -41.04
C LYS A 166 -3.65 -6.88 -39.72
N MET A 167 -4.64 -7.44 -39.01
CA MET A 167 -4.39 -7.96 -37.68
C MET A 167 -3.55 -9.25 -37.74
N SER A 168 -2.56 -9.36 -36.85
CA SER A 168 -1.70 -10.55 -36.82
C SER A 168 -2.47 -11.77 -36.32
N LEU A 169 -2.22 -12.94 -36.91
CA LEU A 169 -2.82 -14.20 -36.47
C LEU A 169 -2.47 -14.51 -35.01
N THR A 170 -1.28 -14.10 -34.54
CA THR A 170 -0.87 -14.23 -33.14
C THR A 170 -1.73 -13.40 -32.19
N ALA A 171 -2.03 -12.14 -32.54
CA ALA A 171 -2.90 -11.29 -31.73
C ALA A 171 -4.34 -11.81 -31.71
N VAL A 172 -4.84 -12.30 -32.85
CA VAL A 172 -6.19 -12.91 -32.93
C VAL A 172 -6.26 -14.18 -32.09
N SER A 173 -5.28 -15.08 -32.18
CA SER A 173 -5.23 -16.30 -31.38
C SER A 173 -5.13 -16.01 -29.89
N GLU A 174 -4.31 -15.04 -29.50
CA GLU A 174 -4.15 -14.66 -28.10
C GLU A 174 -5.43 -14.01 -27.53
N LEU A 175 -6.02 -13.05 -28.25
CA LEU A 175 -7.27 -12.43 -27.80
C LEU A 175 -8.39 -13.48 -27.71
N ARG A 176 -8.47 -14.41 -28.67
CA ARG A 176 -9.42 -15.52 -28.61
C ARG A 176 -9.18 -16.43 -27.40
N ARG A 177 -7.92 -16.68 -27.05
CA ARG A 177 -7.55 -17.42 -25.84
C ARG A 177 -8.04 -16.68 -24.59
N ILE A 178 -7.74 -15.39 -24.47
CA ILE A 178 -8.10 -14.54 -23.31
C ILE A 178 -9.62 -14.42 -23.15
N LEU A 179 -10.32 -14.10 -24.22
CA LEU A 179 -11.76 -13.84 -24.20
C LEU A 179 -12.61 -15.12 -24.04
N ASN A 180 -12.00 -16.28 -24.34
CA ASN A 180 -12.62 -17.61 -24.34
C ASN A 180 -13.95 -17.66 -25.14
N SER A 181 -14.65 -18.81 -25.19
CA SER A 181 -15.93 -18.94 -25.92
C SER A 181 -17.12 -18.21 -25.27
N ARG A 182 -16.88 -17.33 -24.28
CA ARG A 182 -17.92 -16.65 -23.50
C ARG A 182 -18.50 -15.43 -24.21
N LEU A 183 -17.74 -14.80 -25.11
CA LEU A 183 -18.23 -13.68 -25.91
C LEU A 183 -18.77 -14.15 -27.27
N PRO A 184 -19.89 -13.55 -27.75
CA PRO A 184 -20.36 -13.78 -29.11
C PRO A 184 -19.28 -13.38 -30.13
N TYR A 185 -19.15 -14.14 -31.23
CA TYR A 185 -18.18 -13.84 -32.30
C TYR A 185 -18.27 -12.40 -32.82
N ARG A 186 -19.47 -11.82 -32.83
CA ARG A 186 -19.70 -10.41 -33.19
C ARG A 186 -18.96 -9.45 -32.26
N ARG A 187 -18.98 -9.69 -30.95
CA ARG A 187 -18.27 -8.86 -29.96
C ARG A 187 -16.77 -9.04 -30.05
N MET A 188 -16.29 -10.26 -30.27
CA MET A 188 -14.88 -10.51 -30.51
C MET A 188 -14.39 -9.76 -31.76
N ALA A 189 -15.15 -9.81 -32.86
CA ALA A 189 -14.83 -9.06 -34.07
C ALA A 189 -14.84 -7.55 -33.85
N GLU A 190 -15.77 -7.02 -33.05
CA GLU A 190 -15.82 -5.60 -32.67
C GLU A 190 -14.56 -5.19 -31.89
N ILE A 191 -14.15 -5.97 -30.87
CA ILE A 191 -12.94 -5.69 -30.09
C ILE A 191 -11.69 -5.72 -30.98
N LEU A 192 -11.54 -6.76 -31.81
CA LEU A 192 -10.43 -6.89 -32.76
C LEU A 192 -10.37 -5.69 -33.72
N ALA A 193 -11.54 -5.25 -34.21
CA ALA A 193 -11.64 -4.10 -35.10
C ALA A 193 -11.30 -2.78 -34.42
N VAL A 194 -11.79 -2.54 -33.20
CA VAL A 194 -11.41 -1.35 -32.42
C VAL A 194 -9.89 -1.32 -32.20
N ILE A 195 -9.28 -2.44 -31.80
CA ILE A 195 -7.83 -2.51 -31.55
C ILE A 195 -7.02 -2.09 -32.80
N GLU A 196 -7.33 -2.66 -33.96
CA GLU A 196 -6.57 -2.36 -35.18
C GLU A 196 -6.83 -0.94 -35.69
N THR A 197 -8.08 -0.46 -35.61
CA THR A 197 -8.40 0.93 -35.97
C THR A 197 -7.69 1.91 -35.04
N THR A 198 -7.63 1.65 -33.73
CA THR A 198 -6.88 2.47 -32.78
C THR A 198 -5.38 2.46 -33.09
N ALA A 199 -4.80 1.29 -33.36
CA ALA A 199 -3.40 1.20 -33.76
C ALA A 199 -3.10 2.02 -35.02
N LEU A 200 -4.03 2.03 -36.00
CA LEU A 200 -3.93 2.89 -37.18
C LEU A 200 -4.06 4.37 -36.82
N ALA A 201 -5.01 4.76 -35.98
CA ALA A 201 -5.22 6.13 -35.52
C ALA A 201 -3.97 6.69 -34.80
N ILE A 202 -3.34 5.88 -33.95
CA ILE A 202 -2.08 6.24 -33.27
C ILE A 202 -0.95 6.43 -34.29
N ARG A 203 -0.79 5.50 -35.24
CA ARG A 203 0.21 5.64 -36.33
C ARG A 203 -0.03 6.88 -37.19
N ALA A 204 -1.29 7.22 -37.44
CA ALA A 204 -1.71 8.42 -38.16
C ALA A 204 -1.63 9.70 -37.32
N ARG A 205 -1.32 9.59 -36.02
CA ARG A 205 -1.28 10.68 -35.03
C ARG A 205 -2.63 11.41 -34.86
N THR A 206 -3.75 10.74 -35.15
CA THR A 206 -5.08 11.28 -34.83
C THR A 206 -5.41 11.10 -33.34
N ILE A 207 -4.91 10.02 -32.72
CA ILE A 207 -4.85 9.86 -31.27
C ILE A 207 -3.39 9.97 -30.84
N THR A 208 -3.14 10.77 -29.81
CA THR A 208 -1.77 11.04 -29.32
C THR A 208 -1.57 10.70 -27.85
N THR A 209 -2.63 10.58 -27.04
CA THR A 209 -2.53 10.37 -25.59
C THR A 209 -3.71 9.58 -25.03
N ILE A 210 -3.52 9.00 -23.84
CA ILE A 210 -4.58 8.64 -22.89
C ILE A 210 -3.98 8.77 -21.49
N SER A 211 -4.70 9.41 -20.57
CA SER A 211 -4.22 9.52 -19.20
C SER A 211 -4.40 8.23 -18.41
N HIS A 212 -3.72 8.08 -17.26
CA HIS A 212 -3.87 6.90 -16.42
C HIS A 212 -5.30 6.82 -15.84
N GLU A 213 -5.83 7.95 -15.39
CA GLU A 213 -7.20 8.10 -14.89
C GLU A 213 -8.26 7.76 -15.97
N ASP A 214 -8.11 8.31 -17.18
CA ASP A 214 -9.02 8.03 -18.30
C ASP A 214 -8.99 6.55 -18.71
N TYR A 215 -7.79 5.95 -18.69
CA TYR A 215 -7.61 4.53 -18.96
C TYR A 215 -8.34 3.68 -17.92
N GLU A 216 -8.16 3.95 -16.63
CA GLU A 216 -8.81 3.23 -15.54
C GLU A 216 -10.34 3.40 -15.58
N SER A 217 -10.83 4.61 -15.84
CA SER A 217 -12.26 4.88 -16.02
C SER A 217 -12.83 4.10 -17.21
N ALA A 218 -12.13 4.09 -18.36
CA ALA A 218 -12.52 3.30 -19.52
C ALA A 218 -12.48 1.79 -19.24
N MET A 219 -11.48 1.32 -18.50
CA MET A 219 -11.35 -0.06 -18.06
C MET A 219 -12.54 -0.47 -17.20
N GLN A 220 -12.87 0.28 -16.15
CA GLN A 220 -14.00 0.00 -15.27
C GLN A 220 -15.33 -0.01 -16.03
N ALA A 221 -15.53 0.93 -16.97
CA ALA A 221 -16.70 0.94 -17.84
C ALA A 221 -16.75 -0.28 -18.76
N ALA A 222 -15.63 -0.66 -19.36
CA ALA A 222 -15.53 -1.84 -20.22
C ALA A 222 -15.78 -3.14 -19.43
N SER A 223 -15.19 -3.29 -18.24
CA SER A 223 -15.36 -4.45 -17.37
C SER A 223 -16.81 -4.61 -16.90
N ARG A 224 -17.50 -3.51 -16.56
CA ARG A 224 -18.96 -3.55 -16.26
C ARG A 224 -19.79 -4.05 -17.44
N ARG A 225 -19.40 -3.68 -18.67
CA ARG A 225 -20.12 -4.07 -19.89
C ARG A 225 -19.82 -5.50 -20.34
N LEU A 226 -18.57 -5.93 -20.18
CA LEU A 226 -18.06 -7.20 -20.67
C LEU A 226 -18.21 -8.35 -19.64
N GLY A 227 -18.37 -8.01 -18.35
CA GLY A 227 -18.28 -8.95 -17.25
C GLY A 227 -16.84 -9.31 -16.92
N LEU A 228 -16.64 -10.18 -15.92
CA LEU A 228 -15.31 -10.64 -15.53
C LEU A 228 -14.76 -11.59 -16.60
N ILE A 229 -13.90 -11.07 -17.47
CA ILE A 229 -13.21 -11.86 -18.49
C ILE A 229 -11.83 -12.17 -17.96
N THR A 230 -11.65 -13.38 -17.46
CA THR A 230 -10.32 -13.84 -17.09
C THR A 230 -10.12 -15.33 -17.32
N ASN A 231 -8.90 -15.68 -17.73
CA ASN A 231 -8.38 -17.05 -17.66
C ASN A 231 -7.59 -17.30 -16.38
N ASP A 232 -7.26 -16.24 -15.64
CA ASP A 232 -6.38 -16.20 -14.47
C ASP A 232 -6.99 -15.23 -13.45
N PRO A 233 -7.51 -15.69 -12.30
CA PRO A 233 -8.21 -14.82 -11.35
C PRO A 233 -7.39 -13.59 -10.93
N ASP A 234 -6.06 -13.68 -10.99
CA ASP A 234 -5.14 -12.61 -10.62
C ASP A 234 -4.80 -11.65 -11.79
N ASP A 235 -5.24 -11.96 -13.02
CA ASP A 235 -4.94 -11.18 -14.23
C ASP A 235 -6.18 -10.99 -15.13
N PRO A 236 -7.19 -10.22 -14.69
CA PRO A 236 -8.39 -9.95 -15.46
C PRO A 236 -8.13 -9.12 -16.72
N TRP A 237 -8.92 -9.34 -17.76
CA TRP A 237 -8.92 -8.55 -18.99
C TRP A 237 -10.24 -7.75 -19.12
N PRO A 238 -10.22 -6.45 -19.49
CA PRO A 238 -9.05 -5.62 -19.75
C PRO A 238 -8.12 -5.45 -18.52
N VAL A 239 -6.82 -5.33 -18.79
CA VAL A 239 -5.75 -5.32 -17.78
C VAL A 239 -5.70 -3.98 -17.07
N ALA A 240 -5.53 -3.98 -15.75
CA ALA A 240 -5.38 -2.76 -14.94
C ALA A 240 -4.13 -1.95 -15.34
N GLY A 241 -4.24 -0.63 -15.27
CA GLY A 241 -3.20 0.32 -15.64
C GLY A 241 -1.93 0.11 -14.83
N ARG A 242 -2.07 -0.12 -13.52
CA ARG A 242 -0.94 -0.51 -12.63
C ARG A 242 -0.17 -1.74 -13.14
N THR A 243 -0.89 -2.77 -13.59
CA THR A 243 -0.29 -4.01 -14.11
C THR A 243 0.42 -3.75 -15.43
N LEU A 244 -0.15 -2.89 -16.29
CA LEU A 244 0.51 -2.46 -17.52
C LEU A 244 1.79 -1.65 -17.25
N ARG A 245 1.78 -0.76 -16.25
CA ARG A 245 2.97 0.00 -15.82
C ARG A 245 4.07 -0.95 -15.36
N ALA A 246 3.75 -1.93 -14.52
CA ALA A 246 4.71 -2.91 -14.04
C ALA A 246 5.31 -3.76 -15.17
N ARG A 247 4.48 -4.36 -16.05
CA ARG A 247 4.95 -5.31 -17.09
C ARG A 247 5.55 -4.64 -18.33
N TYR A 248 4.96 -3.53 -18.78
CA TYR A 248 5.32 -2.87 -20.04
C TYR A 248 5.94 -1.49 -19.86
N GLY A 249 5.51 -0.76 -18.84
CA GLY A 249 5.97 0.59 -18.54
C GLY A 249 7.28 0.66 -17.76
N HIS A 250 7.82 -0.47 -17.29
CA HIS A 250 8.92 -0.47 -16.32
C HIS A 250 8.61 0.49 -15.16
N GLY A 251 7.43 0.34 -14.53
CA GLY A 251 6.96 1.22 -13.46
C GLY A 251 6.33 2.55 -13.91
N SER A 252 6.55 3.02 -15.14
CA SER A 252 6.07 4.33 -15.62
C SER A 252 4.93 4.27 -16.63
N TRP A 253 3.91 5.12 -16.44
CA TRP A 253 2.81 5.27 -17.42
C TRP A 253 3.31 5.87 -18.73
N GLU A 254 4.22 6.84 -18.67
CA GLU A 254 4.79 7.45 -19.86
C GLU A 254 5.55 6.43 -20.73
N SER A 255 6.41 5.63 -20.10
CA SER A 255 7.16 4.57 -20.79
C SER A 255 6.23 3.56 -21.47
N LEU A 256 5.13 3.20 -20.81
CA LEU A 256 4.08 2.36 -21.39
C LEU A 256 3.46 3.02 -22.64
N LEU A 257 3.04 4.28 -22.55
CA LEU A 257 2.46 5.01 -23.69
C LEU A 257 3.43 5.10 -24.86
N ASN A 258 4.69 5.44 -24.59
CA ASN A 258 5.75 5.51 -25.59
C ASN A 258 5.96 4.16 -26.30
N SER A 259 5.79 3.03 -25.58
CA SER A 259 5.92 1.69 -26.15
C SER A 259 4.88 1.35 -27.22
N VAL A 260 3.76 2.09 -27.26
CA VAL A 260 2.69 1.96 -28.27
C VAL A 260 2.57 3.18 -29.19
N GLY A 261 3.47 4.17 -29.06
CA GLY A 261 3.48 5.39 -29.88
C GLY A 261 2.57 6.51 -29.39
N LEU A 262 2.02 6.39 -28.18
CA LEU A 262 1.30 7.46 -27.48
C LEU A 262 2.28 8.29 -26.65
N ARG A 263 1.81 9.45 -26.17
CA ARG A 263 2.58 10.39 -25.34
C ARG A 263 1.71 10.90 -24.22
N LEU A 264 2.31 11.13 -23.05
CA LEU A 264 1.67 11.84 -21.97
C LEU A 264 1.76 13.36 -22.19
N LEU A 265 0.69 14.09 -21.89
CA LEU A 265 0.62 15.54 -22.08
C LEU A 265 0.75 16.36 -20.79
N SER A 266 0.40 15.80 -19.63
CA SER A 266 0.41 16.49 -18.32
C SER A 266 0.74 15.51 -17.20
N SER A 267 1.29 16.02 -16.09
CA SER A 267 1.54 15.25 -14.86
C SER A 267 0.27 14.93 -14.08
N ASP A 268 -0.74 15.81 -14.11
CA ASP A 268 -1.96 15.71 -13.28
C ASP A 268 -2.74 14.41 -13.46
N HIS A 269 -2.54 13.71 -14.58
CA HIS A 269 -3.24 12.47 -14.87
C HIS A 269 -2.28 11.28 -15.08
N ARG A 270 -1.09 11.34 -14.47
CA ARG A 270 -0.15 10.21 -14.38
C ARG A 270 -0.56 9.16 -13.36
N PHE A 271 -1.22 9.63 -12.31
CA PHE A 271 -1.56 8.87 -11.13
C PHE A 271 -3.07 8.93 -10.89
N THR A 272 -3.60 7.88 -10.30
CA THR A 272 -4.96 7.81 -9.78
C THR A 272 -4.97 8.10 -8.29
N ASP A 273 -6.14 8.37 -7.71
CA ASP A 273 -6.28 8.59 -6.26
C ASP A 273 -5.75 7.41 -5.43
N LEU A 274 -5.90 6.19 -5.93
CA LEU A 274 -5.36 5.01 -5.28
C LEU A 274 -3.83 4.98 -5.31
N ASP A 275 -3.19 5.48 -6.37
CA ASP A 275 -1.72 5.54 -6.44
C ASP A 275 -1.16 6.52 -5.38
N TYR A 276 -1.87 7.63 -5.10
CA TYR A 276 -1.49 8.57 -4.05
C TYR A 276 -1.63 7.99 -2.64
N LEU A 277 -2.66 7.18 -2.39
CA LEU A 277 -2.83 6.53 -1.08
C LEU A 277 -1.83 5.36 -0.89
N ASP A 278 -1.64 4.55 -1.93
CA ASP A 278 -0.72 3.39 -1.91
C ASP A 278 0.73 3.83 -1.64
N VAL A 279 1.17 4.94 -2.27
CA VAL A 279 2.53 5.44 -2.05
C VAL A 279 2.74 5.96 -0.63
N LEU A 280 1.74 6.64 -0.07
CA LEU A 280 1.79 7.14 1.30
C LEU A 280 1.84 5.98 2.29
N ASP A 281 1.01 4.96 2.10
CA ASP A 281 0.96 3.75 2.93
C ASP A 281 2.31 3.02 2.90
N ARG A 282 2.85 2.72 1.71
CA ARG A 282 4.16 2.07 1.56
C ARG A 282 5.32 2.85 2.16
N SER A 283 5.36 4.16 1.94
CA SER A 283 6.41 5.00 2.53
C SER A 283 6.31 5.05 4.06
N THR A 284 5.10 4.96 4.60
CA THR A 284 4.82 4.93 6.04
C THR A 284 5.25 3.61 6.66
N GLU A 285 4.96 2.48 6.01
CA GLU A 285 5.42 1.16 6.44
C GLU A 285 6.96 1.11 6.51
N GLU A 286 7.66 1.65 5.51
CA GLU A 286 9.12 1.74 5.53
C GLU A 286 9.65 2.66 6.65
N CYS A 287 9.00 3.80 6.89
CA CYS A 287 9.32 4.66 8.04
C CYS A 287 9.24 3.87 9.35
N MET A 288 8.15 3.13 9.55
CA MET A 288 7.92 2.33 10.77
C MET A 288 8.91 1.18 10.90
N GLN A 289 9.23 0.48 9.80
CA GLN A 289 10.15 -0.65 9.80
C GLN A 289 11.58 -0.25 10.18
N PHE A 290 12.05 0.89 9.68
CA PHE A 290 13.43 1.35 9.86
C PHE A 290 13.60 2.45 10.92
N GLY A 291 12.51 2.91 11.53
CA GLY A 291 12.52 3.97 12.54
C GLY A 291 12.92 5.34 11.98
N ASN A 292 12.64 5.59 10.70
CA ASN A 292 12.93 6.86 10.04
C ASN A 292 11.83 7.90 10.33
N PRO A 293 12.17 9.20 10.39
CA PRO A 293 11.17 10.25 10.51
C PRO A 293 10.30 10.31 9.25
N MET A 294 8.99 10.44 9.44
CA MET A 294 8.01 10.62 8.35
C MET A 294 7.98 12.09 7.93
N ASP A 295 9.06 12.55 7.31
CA ASP A 295 9.22 13.92 6.82
C ASP A 295 9.37 13.98 5.28
N ILE A 296 9.19 15.19 4.73
CA ILE A 296 9.31 15.47 3.29
C ILE A 296 10.67 15.01 2.75
N GLY A 297 11.72 15.15 3.54
CA GLY A 297 13.07 14.84 3.11
C GLY A 297 13.32 13.33 2.99
N PHE A 298 12.76 12.51 3.89
CA PHE A 298 12.77 11.06 3.78
C PHE A 298 11.94 10.61 2.58
N TYR A 299 10.76 11.20 2.37
CA TYR A 299 9.92 10.85 1.22
C TYR A 299 10.60 11.17 -0.12
N ASP A 300 11.22 12.35 -0.28
CA ASP A 300 11.97 12.70 -1.51
C ASP A 300 13.14 11.73 -1.75
N GLN A 301 13.83 11.33 -0.69
CA GLN A 301 14.89 10.31 -0.76
C GLN A 301 14.34 8.95 -1.20
N TRP A 302 13.21 8.52 -0.62
CA TRP A 302 12.53 7.27 -0.94
C TRP A 302 12.07 7.22 -2.41
N ILE A 303 11.48 8.30 -2.93
CA ILE A 303 11.08 8.35 -4.36
C ILE A 303 12.29 8.34 -5.30
N ILE A 304 13.44 8.92 -4.90
CA ILE A 304 14.67 8.86 -5.70
C ILE A 304 15.18 7.43 -5.80
N ALA A 305 15.14 6.67 -4.70
CA ALA A 305 15.51 5.25 -4.72
C ALA A 305 14.51 4.38 -5.49
N ALA A 306 13.21 4.63 -5.35
CA ALA A 306 12.19 3.97 -6.17
C ALA A 306 12.41 4.27 -7.67
N ALA A 307 12.74 5.51 -8.02
CA ALA A 307 13.06 5.91 -9.39
C ALA A 307 14.34 5.24 -9.92
N ALA A 308 15.32 4.92 -9.06
CA ALA A 308 16.52 4.20 -9.44
C ALA A 308 16.24 2.75 -9.91
N VAL A 309 15.19 2.11 -9.36
CA VAL A 309 14.72 0.78 -9.77
C VAL A 309 13.60 0.82 -10.82
N GLY A 310 13.25 2.02 -11.29
CA GLY A 310 12.29 2.25 -12.37
C GLY A 310 10.86 2.52 -11.91
N GLU A 311 10.58 2.48 -10.61
CA GLU A 311 9.26 2.84 -10.11
C GLU A 311 9.00 4.35 -10.27
N GLU A 312 7.76 4.72 -10.56
CA GLU A 312 7.35 6.12 -10.69
C GLU A 312 6.27 6.40 -9.66
N HIS A 313 6.56 7.35 -8.78
CA HIS A 313 5.68 7.78 -7.69
C HIS A 313 5.45 9.30 -7.74
N PRO A 314 4.33 9.80 -7.18
CA PRO A 314 4.09 11.24 -7.03
C PRO A 314 5.20 11.91 -6.22
N SER A 315 5.61 13.12 -6.62
CA SER A 315 6.57 13.91 -5.83
C SER A 315 5.94 14.44 -4.52
N ALA A 316 6.76 14.85 -3.55
CA ALA A 316 6.26 15.52 -2.34
C ALA A 316 5.43 16.77 -2.67
N VAL A 317 5.85 17.53 -3.68
CA VAL A 317 5.14 18.72 -4.17
C VAL A 317 3.79 18.35 -4.77
N GLU A 318 3.70 17.24 -5.51
CA GLU A 318 2.42 16.72 -6.03
C GLU A 318 1.49 16.28 -4.89
N LEU A 319 2.01 15.65 -3.83
CA LEU A 319 1.24 15.29 -2.64
C LEU A 319 0.69 16.53 -1.94
N ILE A 320 1.55 17.51 -1.64
CA ILE A 320 1.14 18.73 -0.96
C ILE A 320 0.15 19.52 -1.83
N ARG A 321 0.32 19.55 -3.15
CA ARG A 321 -0.68 20.15 -4.06
C ARG A 321 -2.03 19.43 -4.01
N ARG A 322 -2.03 18.10 -3.88
CA ARG A 322 -3.25 17.27 -3.83
C ARG A 322 -3.98 17.40 -2.51
N TYR A 323 -3.27 17.31 -1.38
CA TYR A 323 -3.83 17.24 -0.02
C TYR A 323 -3.80 18.57 0.73
N GLY A 324 -3.05 19.56 0.26
CA GLY A 324 -2.95 20.91 0.82
C GLY A 324 -1.74 21.13 1.73
N SER A 325 -1.36 20.13 2.53
CA SER A 325 -0.15 20.12 3.35
C SER A 325 0.46 18.71 3.43
N TRP A 326 1.66 18.58 3.97
CA TRP A 326 2.29 17.28 4.22
C TRP A 326 1.52 16.51 5.31
N GLU A 327 1.13 17.19 6.38
CA GLU A 327 0.34 16.64 7.48
C GLU A 327 -1.00 16.10 6.98
N ALA A 328 -1.71 16.86 6.14
CA ALA A 328 -2.97 16.44 5.55
C ALA A 328 -2.81 15.21 4.64
N ALA A 329 -1.66 15.05 3.97
CA ALA A 329 -1.37 13.85 3.18
C ALA A 329 -1.19 12.63 4.10
N ILE A 330 -0.46 12.77 5.21
CA ILE A 330 -0.30 11.69 6.19
C ILE A 330 -1.65 11.36 6.87
N GLU A 331 -2.44 12.35 7.24
CA GLU A 331 -3.77 12.15 7.82
C GLU A 331 -4.73 11.39 6.89
N ALA A 332 -4.54 11.47 5.58
CA ALA A 332 -5.40 10.78 4.60
C ALA A 332 -5.25 9.24 4.64
N ILE A 333 -4.12 8.72 5.12
CA ILE A 333 -3.88 7.29 5.31
C ILE A 333 -4.03 6.84 6.77
N LEU A 334 -4.08 7.78 7.71
CA LEU A 334 -4.42 7.49 9.09
C LEU A 334 -5.92 7.18 9.19
N PRO A 335 -6.32 6.18 9.99
CA PRO A 335 -7.73 5.83 10.15
C PRO A 335 -8.51 7.03 10.70
N GLN A 336 -9.40 7.59 9.88
CA GLN A 336 -10.35 8.62 10.30
C GLN A 336 -11.33 7.99 11.30
N GLU A 337 -11.46 8.56 12.49
CA GLU A 337 -12.52 8.18 13.41
C GLU A 337 -13.86 8.58 12.77
N GLU A 338 -14.71 7.61 12.40
CA GLU A 338 -16.08 7.89 11.99
C GLU A 338 -16.78 8.66 13.12
N GLU A 339 -17.12 9.93 12.86
CA GLU A 339 -17.95 10.75 13.75
C GLU A 339 -19.24 9.97 14.04
N ALA A 340 -19.33 9.42 15.24
CA ALA A 340 -20.54 8.75 15.70
C ALA A 340 -21.70 9.77 15.69
N ASP A 341 -22.76 9.41 14.96
CA ASP A 341 -24.01 10.16 14.83
C ASP A 341 -24.43 10.80 16.17
N GLN A 342 -24.49 12.13 16.17
CA GLN A 342 -24.94 12.94 17.31
C GLN A 342 -26.44 12.73 17.55
N GLU A 343 -26.82 12.16 18.70
CA GLU A 343 -28.15 12.38 19.29
C GLU A 343 -28.23 13.79 19.91
N PRO A 344 -29.39 14.47 19.79
CA PRO A 344 -29.54 15.88 20.17
C PRO A 344 -29.94 16.06 21.64
N ASP A 345 -29.91 17.34 22.06
CA ASP A 345 -30.38 17.94 23.33
C ASP A 345 -29.31 18.01 24.44
N THR A 346 -28.97 19.17 25.04
CA THR A 346 -29.66 20.46 25.17
C THR A 346 -28.65 21.57 25.51
N HIS A 347 -29.01 22.80 25.14
CA HIS A 347 -28.30 24.08 25.31
C HIS A 347 -27.65 24.37 26.68
N GLU A 348 -26.48 25.03 26.68
CA GLU A 348 -26.34 26.39 27.22
C GLU A 348 -25.08 27.13 26.70
N PHE A 349 -25.26 28.43 26.43
CA PHE A 349 -24.41 29.42 25.76
C PHE A 349 -23.08 29.78 26.46
N TYR A 350 -21.99 30.05 25.72
CA TYR A 350 -21.43 31.42 25.50
C TYR A 350 -20.22 31.43 24.52
N TRP A 351 -20.27 32.29 23.49
CA TRP A 351 -19.14 32.56 22.59
C TRP A 351 -18.13 33.54 23.22
N GLY A 352 -16.84 33.25 23.10
CA GLY A 352 -15.77 34.20 23.40
C GLY A 352 -14.35 33.67 23.17
N PHE A 353 -13.91 33.56 21.91
CA PHE A 353 -12.48 33.45 21.55
C PHE A 353 -11.75 34.77 21.82
N PRO A 354 -10.39 34.85 21.90
CA PRO A 354 -9.38 33.82 21.64
C PRO A 354 -8.29 33.68 22.75
N PHE A 355 -7.44 32.66 22.60
CA PHE A 355 -6.20 32.33 23.34
C PHE A 355 -6.30 31.37 24.54
N GLY A 356 -5.74 30.17 24.33
CA GLY A 356 -4.95 29.42 25.32
C GLY A 356 -5.72 28.42 26.19
N ALA A 357 -5.76 27.16 25.73
CA ALA A 357 -5.82 25.89 26.50
C ALA A 357 -6.76 24.85 25.86
N GLU A 358 -6.35 24.23 24.75
CA GLU A 358 -7.00 23.00 24.22
C GLU A 358 -6.02 21.83 24.02
N ASP A 359 -4.74 21.99 24.40
CA ASP A 359 -3.69 21.00 24.10
C ASP A 359 -3.62 19.84 25.11
N GLU A 360 -4.16 19.99 26.32
CA GLU A 360 -4.04 18.91 27.33
C GLU A 360 -5.08 17.81 27.16
N SER A 361 -6.32 18.10 26.75
CA SER A 361 -7.37 17.07 26.63
C SER A 361 -7.17 16.14 25.43
N LEU A 362 -6.69 16.66 24.31
CA LEU A 362 -6.35 15.87 23.12
C LEU A 362 -5.09 15.04 23.37
N ALA A 363 -4.04 15.64 23.94
CA ALA A 363 -2.83 14.90 24.33
C ALA A 363 -3.12 13.81 25.38
N ILE A 364 -4.02 14.04 26.34
CA ILE A 364 -4.42 13.02 27.33
C ILE A 364 -5.19 11.87 26.66
N ASN A 365 -6.07 12.16 25.71
CA ASN A 365 -6.84 11.14 24.99
C ASN A 365 -5.99 10.35 23.98
N GLU A 366 -5.08 11.01 23.27
CA GLU A 366 -4.08 10.37 22.41
C GLU A 366 -3.10 9.52 23.22
N ALA A 367 -2.58 10.05 24.33
CA ALA A 367 -1.70 9.29 25.22
C ALA A 367 -2.42 8.08 25.83
N LYS A 368 -3.71 8.20 26.14
CA LYS A 368 -4.54 7.09 26.61
C LYS A 368 -4.75 6.04 25.53
N SER A 369 -5.06 6.44 24.30
CA SER A 369 -5.27 5.51 23.17
C SER A 369 -3.98 4.81 22.74
N ARG A 370 -2.85 5.53 22.70
CA ARG A 370 -1.52 4.93 22.47
C ARG A 370 -1.16 3.94 23.58
N ARG A 371 -1.45 4.28 24.83
CA ARG A 371 -1.22 3.39 25.98
C ARG A 371 -2.10 2.15 25.90
N GLU A 372 -3.37 2.27 25.54
CA GLU A 372 -4.26 1.12 25.35
C GLU A 372 -3.78 0.22 24.21
N ALA A 373 -3.34 0.78 23.08
CA ALA A 373 -2.77 0.01 21.97
C ALA A 373 -1.49 -0.75 22.38
N GLU A 374 -0.60 -0.09 23.12
CA GLU A 374 0.62 -0.67 23.67
C GLU A 374 0.32 -1.78 24.68
N GLU A 375 -0.67 -1.60 25.57
CA GLU A 375 -1.08 -2.63 26.55
C GLU A 375 -1.59 -3.90 25.85
N TRP A 376 -2.35 -3.77 24.76
CA TRP A 376 -2.78 -4.90 23.94
C TRP A 376 -1.61 -5.58 23.20
N HIS A 377 -0.65 -4.80 22.70
CA HIS A 377 0.55 -5.32 22.05
C HIS A 377 1.42 -6.10 23.04
N GLN A 378 1.67 -5.55 24.22
CA GLN A 378 2.42 -6.19 25.30
C GLN A 378 1.75 -7.49 25.78
N ALA A 379 0.42 -7.52 25.89
CA ALA A 379 -0.30 -8.74 26.22
C ALA A 379 -0.08 -9.84 25.16
N GLY A 380 -0.10 -9.49 23.87
CA GLY A 380 0.20 -10.40 22.77
C GLY A 380 1.62 -10.97 22.84
N GLU A 381 2.62 -10.11 23.09
CA GLU A 381 4.02 -10.51 23.27
C GLU A 381 4.22 -11.46 24.45
N LEU A 382 3.65 -11.14 25.62
CA LEU A 382 3.78 -11.98 26.81
C LEU A 382 3.15 -13.36 26.61
N ILE A 383 1.99 -13.42 25.97
CA ILE A 383 1.31 -14.69 25.64
C ILE A 383 2.13 -15.48 24.62
N GLY A 384 2.67 -14.84 23.57
CA GLY A 384 3.53 -15.50 22.58
C GLY A 384 4.80 -16.07 23.19
N GLN A 385 5.48 -15.30 24.06
CA GLN A 385 6.66 -15.77 24.80
C GLN A 385 6.36 -16.94 25.73
N LEU A 386 5.17 -16.95 26.34
CA LEU A 386 4.72 -18.05 27.19
C LEU A 386 4.49 -19.30 26.33
N LEU A 387 3.77 -19.19 25.20
CA LEU A 387 3.53 -20.30 24.27
C LEU A 387 4.82 -20.90 23.71
N ALA A 388 5.82 -20.07 23.43
CA ALA A 388 7.13 -20.54 22.95
C ALA A 388 7.91 -21.39 23.98
N LYS A 389 7.59 -21.25 25.27
CA LYS A 389 8.23 -21.99 26.36
C LYS A 389 7.40 -23.18 26.85
N MET A 390 6.18 -23.34 26.32
CA MET A 390 5.26 -24.37 26.76
C MET A 390 5.62 -25.74 26.16
N PRO A 391 5.52 -26.83 26.95
CA PRO A 391 5.71 -28.17 26.43
C PRO A 391 4.56 -28.56 25.48
N TRP A 392 4.85 -29.44 24.53
CA TRP A 392 3.94 -29.86 23.45
C TRP A 392 2.62 -30.53 23.93
N ASN A 393 2.52 -30.93 25.20
CA ASN A 393 1.34 -31.56 25.82
C ASN A 393 0.62 -30.62 26.82
N SER A 394 0.75 -29.32 26.63
CA SER A 394 0.13 -28.31 27.48
C SER A 394 -0.81 -27.40 26.72
N PHE A 395 -1.70 -26.72 27.43
CA PHE A 395 -2.59 -25.71 26.86
C PHE A 395 -2.57 -24.45 27.71
N LEU A 396 -2.70 -23.32 27.04
CA LEU A 396 -2.87 -22.01 27.65
C LEU A 396 -4.34 -21.64 27.57
N ARG A 397 -4.94 -21.30 28.72
CA ARG A 397 -6.30 -20.76 28.79
C ARG A 397 -6.23 -19.30 29.18
N ILE A 398 -6.84 -18.45 28.37
CA ILE A 398 -6.92 -17.01 28.58
C ILE A 398 -8.38 -16.66 28.84
N GLU A 399 -8.66 -16.07 29.98
CA GLU A 399 -9.99 -15.63 30.40
C GLU A 399 -10.00 -14.11 30.54
N TYR A 400 -11.13 -13.50 30.22
CA TYR A 400 -11.32 -12.06 30.37
C TYR A 400 -12.23 -11.79 31.58
N ASP A 401 -11.71 -11.05 32.56
CA ASP A 401 -12.50 -10.59 33.70
C ASP A 401 -13.58 -9.59 33.21
N GLY A 402 -14.86 -9.99 33.31
CA GLY A 402 -16.02 -9.13 33.05
C GLY A 402 -16.48 -8.35 34.28
N ASN A 403 -17.52 -7.52 34.14
CA ASN A 403 -18.20 -6.89 35.27
C ASN A 403 -18.87 -7.95 36.16
N GLU A 404 -19.02 -7.68 37.46
CA GLU A 404 -19.51 -8.64 38.48
C GLU A 404 -20.89 -9.25 38.18
N GLU A 405 -21.68 -8.65 37.29
CA GLU A 405 -23.01 -9.12 36.89
C GLU A 405 -23.01 -10.21 35.79
N ILE A 406 -21.88 -10.40 35.07
CA ILE A 406 -21.79 -11.36 33.97
C ILE A 406 -21.17 -12.67 34.49
N THR A 407 -21.97 -13.74 34.47
CA THR A 407 -21.56 -15.06 34.99
C THR A 407 -20.70 -15.87 34.01
N THR A 408 -20.84 -15.63 32.70
CA THR A 408 -20.11 -16.35 31.65
C THR A 408 -19.08 -15.41 30.99
N ARG A 409 -17.79 -15.73 31.11
CA ARG A 409 -16.70 -14.85 30.68
C ARG A 409 -16.19 -15.21 29.29
N PRO A 410 -15.75 -14.24 28.47
CA PRO A 410 -15.00 -14.55 27.26
C PRO A 410 -13.72 -15.30 27.61
N TYR A 411 -13.44 -16.35 26.85
CA TYR A 411 -12.19 -17.08 26.99
C TYR A 411 -11.68 -17.54 25.63
N ALA A 412 -10.36 -17.77 25.59
CA ALA A 412 -9.64 -18.35 24.49
C ALA A 412 -8.72 -19.45 25.00
N GLN A 413 -8.36 -20.37 24.12
CA GLN A 413 -7.41 -21.44 24.39
C GLN A 413 -6.37 -21.51 23.30
N ALA A 414 -5.13 -21.81 23.68
CA ALA A 414 -4.03 -22.03 22.77
C ALA A 414 -3.36 -23.36 23.11
N THR A 415 -3.13 -24.20 22.11
CA THR A 415 -2.43 -25.48 22.29
C THR A 415 -1.26 -25.56 21.33
N PRO A 416 -0.01 -25.62 21.82
CA PRO A 416 1.16 -25.87 20.98
C PRO A 416 1.07 -27.22 20.26
N SER A 417 1.43 -27.25 18.98
CA SER A 417 1.47 -28.40 18.09
C SER A 417 2.81 -28.45 17.35
N ALA A 418 3.11 -29.57 16.67
CA ALA A 418 4.31 -29.71 15.84
C ALA A 418 4.32 -28.75 14.63
N ASP A 419 3.15 -28.32 14.15
CA ASP A 419 2.95 -27.46 12.99
C ASP A 419 2.53 -26.02 13.34
N GLY A 420 2.63 -25.62 14.61
CA GLY A 420 2.33 -24.27 15.08
C GLY A 420 1.50 -24.29 16.36
N VAL A 421 0.60 -23.33 16.52
CA VAL A 421 -0.32 -23.24 17.66
C VAL A 421 -1.75 -23.36 17.14
N TRP A 422 -2.53 -24.19 17.82
CA TRP A 422 -3.96 -24.30 17.66
C TRP A 422 -4.66 -23.29 18.55
N CYS A 423 -5.35 -22.31 17.96
CA CYS A 423 -6.00 -21.21 18.68
C CYS A 423 -7.52 -21.36 18.62
N GLU A 424 -8.17 -21.25 19.77
CA GLU A 424 -9.62 -21.36 19.91
C GLU A 424 -10.19 -20.17 20.67
N ILE A 425 -11.33 -19.67 20.22
CA ILE A 425 -12.08 -18.60 20.92
C ILE A 425 -13.52 -19.06 21.12
N VAL A 426 -14.05 -18.78 22.31
CA VAL A 426 -15.43 -19.11 22.68
C VAL A 426 -16.42 -18.68 21.59
N SER A 427 -17.35 -19.56 21.22
CA SER A 427 -18.40 -19.28 20.23
C SER A 427 -19.72 -18.84 20.88
N GLU A 428 -20.68 -18.37 20.08
CA GLU A 428 -21.99 -17.96 20.59
C GLU A 428 -22.77 -19.09 21.26
N GLN A 429 -22.42 -20.34 20.99
CA GLN A 429 -23.04 -21.49 21.62
C GLN A 429 -22.77 -21.54 23.13
N TYR A 430 -21.61 -21.06 23.57
CA TYR A 430 -21.23 -21.05 24.99
C TYR A 430 -21.23 -19.65 25.61
N LEU A 431 -21.17 -18.60 24.80
CA LEU A 431 -21.28 -17.21 25.24
C LEU A 431 -22.16 -16.43 24.25
N PRO A 432 -23.48 -16.35 24.49
CA PRO A 432 -24.43 -15.71 23.59
C PRO A 432 -24.10 -14.24 23.34
N ALA A 433 -24.37 -13.76 22.12
CA ALA A 433 -24.13 -12.36 21.73
C ALA A 433 -24.88 -11.34 22.61
N ALA A 434 -25.99 -11.77 23.24
CA ALA A 434 -26.78 -10.95 24.16
C ALA A 434 -26.09 -10.75 25.53
N GLU A 435 -25.23 -11.67 25.95
CA GLU A 435 -24.43 -11.56 27.18
C GLU A 435 -23.10 -10.88 26.92
N TRP A 436 -22.46 -11.19 25.79
CA TRP A 436 -21.21 -10.57 25.38
C TRP A 436 -21.11 -10.44 23.86
N PRO A 437 -20.74 -9.26 23.32
CA PRO A 437 -20.68 -9.03 21.89
C PRO A 437 -19.80 -10.02 21.13
N ILE A 438 -20.12 -10.22 19.86
CA ILE A 438 -19.30 -10.99 18.93
C ILE A 438 -19.38 -10.39 17.54
N ASN A 439 -18.21 -10.22 16.92
CA ASN A 439 -18.07 -9.76 15.56
C ASN A 439 -17.74 -10.96 14.66
N ARG A 440 -18.78 -11.61 14.12
CA ARG A 440 -18.60 -12.76 13.21
C ARG A 440 -17.84 -12.38 11.94
N ARG A 441 -18.08 -11.17 11.42
CA ARG A 441 -17.39 -10.66 10.21
C ARG A 441 -15.88 -10.55 10.42
N TYR A 442 -15.44 -10.15 11.60
CA TYR A 442 -14.01 -10.14 11.94
C TYR A 442 -13.41 -11.54 11.79
N PHE A 443 -14.05 -12.56 12.38
CA PHE A 443 -13.54 -13.93 12.31
C PHE A 443 -13.51 -14.46 10.87
N GLU A 444 -14.60 -14.27 10.11
CA GLU A 444 -14.72 -14.68 8.71
C GLU A 444 -13.67 -14.01 7.80
N ASN A 445 -13.39 -12.72 8.02
CA ASN A 445 -12.41 -11.96 7.23
C ASN A 445 -10.94 -12.23 7.62
N ASN A 446 -10.69 -12.90 8.74
CA ASN A 446 -9.33 -13.13 9.28
C ASN A 446 -8.98 -14.63 9.37
N ASP A 447 -9.55 -15.43 8.46
CA ASP A 447 -9.29 -16.87 8.30
C ASP A 447 -9.54 -17.71 9.56
N TRP A 448 -10.50 -17.31 10.40
CA TRP A 448 -10.97 -18.19 11.48
C TRP A 448 -12.04 -19.12 10.91
N ALA A 449 -11.89 -20.42 11.14
CA ALA A 449 -12.92 -21.39 10.81
C ALA A 449 -14.09 -21.27 11.79
N ALA A 450 -15.30 -21.26 11.23
CA ALA A 450 -16.53 -21.15 11.99
C ALA A 450 -16.75 -22.39 12.88
N PRO A 451 -17.43 -22.23 14.03
CA PRO A 451 -17.85 -23.34 14.87
C PRO A 451 -18.72 -24.35 14.10
N ASP A 452 -18.48 -25.64 14.31
CA ASP A 452 -19.25 -26.74 13.72
C ASP A 452 -19.66 -27.78 14.78
N GLU A 453 -20.30 -28.88 14.36
CA GLU A 453 -20.78 -29.93 15.27
C GLU A 453 -19.63 -30.67 15.98
N GLU A 454 -18.41 -30.63 15.44
CA GLU A 454 -17.24 -31.30 16.00
C GLU A 454 -16.41 -30.37 16.89
N ILE A 455 -16.23 -29.12 16.48
CA ILE A 455 -15.47 -28.11 17.21
C ILE A 455 -16.38 -26.88 17.37
N PRO A 456 -17.06 -26.74 18.52
CA PRO A 456 -18.02 -25.67 18.76
C PRO A 456 -17.35 -24.34 19.16
N TYR A 457 -16.16 -24.06 18.61
CA TYR A 457 -15.33 -22.87 18.85
C TYR A 457 -14.92 -22.23 17.54
N TRP A 458 -14.65 -20.92 17.56
CA TRP A 458 -13.92 -20.30 16.46
C TRP A 458 -12.48 -20.77 16.53
N ARG A 459 -11.96 -21.34 15.45
CA ARG A 459 -10.63 -21.96 15.46
C ARG A 459 -9.72 -21.39 14.38
N LYS A 460 -8.43 -21.33 14.69
CA LYS A 460 -7.37 -21.05 13.73
C LYS A 460 -6.23 -22.03 13.97
N GLU A 461 -5.90 -22.77 12.92
CA GLU A 461 -4.94 -23.89 12.96
C GLU A 461 -3.58 -23.42 12.41
N ARG A 462 -2.49 -24.09 12.78
CA ARG A 462 -1.14 -23.83 12.26
C ARG A 462 -0.63 -22.39 12.41
N VAL A 463 -1.03 -21.72 13.49
CA VAL A 463 -0.57 -20.34 13.72
C VAL A 463 0.90 -20.37 14.16
N PRO A 464 1.81 -19.59 13.54
CA PRO A 464 3.20 -19.52 13.97
C PRO A 464 3.30 -19.14 15.45
N VAL A 465 4.19 -19.80 16.21
CA VAL A 465 4.29 -19.61 17.67
C VAL A 465 4.54 -18.15 18.07
N GLY A 466 5.33 -17.41 17.28
CA GLY A 466 5.59 -15.98 17.50
C GLY A 466 4.38 -15.07 17.27
N GLU A 467 3.40 -15.52 16.49
CA GLU A 467 2.20 -14.75 16.14
C GLU A 467 0.97 -15.16 16.95
N ALA A 468 0.98 -16.37 17.52
CA ALA A 468 -0.17 -16.97 18.21
C ALA A 468 -0.72 -16.11 19.35
N GLY A 469 0.14 -15.43 20.11
CA GLY A 469 -0.28 -14.52 21.17
C GLY A 469 -1.07 -13.32 20.63
N HIS A 470 -0.56 -12.67 19.59
CA HIS A 470 -1.26 -11.55 18.93
C HIS A 470 -2.56 -11.98 18.28
N VAL A 471 -2.60 -13.16 17.65
CA VAL A 471 -3.80 -13.72 17.01
C VAL A 471 -4.93 -13.92 18.03
N ILE A 472 -4.62 -14.52 19.19
CA ILE A 472 -5.63 -14.74 20.24
C ILE A 472 -6.10 -13.43 20.85
N VAL A 473 -5.16 -12.53 21.16
CA VAL A 473 -5.48 -11.23 21.78
C VAL A 473 -6.33 -10.37 20.86
N ARG A 474 -6.01 -10.31 19.56
CA ARG A 474 -6.85 -9.63 18.55
C ARG A 474 -8.21 -10.29 18.41
N GLY A 475 -8.28 -11.62 18.45
CA GLY A 475 -9.55 -12.33 18.43
C GLY A 475 -10.45 -12.04 19.63
N LEU A 476 -9.88 -11.89 20.84
CA LEU A 476 -10.62 -11.46 22.03
C LEU A 476 -11.04 -9.98 21.92
N ARG A 477 -10.13 -9.10 21.51
CA ARG A 477 -10.39 -7.66 21.37
C ARG A 477 -11.41 -7.34 20.28
N GLN A 478 -11.15 -7.76 19.05
CA GLN A 478 -11.94 -7.40 17.86
C GLN A 478 -13.08 -8.37 17.60
N GLY A 479 -12.85 -9.67 17.85
CA GLY A 479 -13.85 -10.72 17.64
C GLY A 479 -14.85 -10.84 18.77
N ARG A 480 -14.41 -10.65 20.03
CA ARG A 480 -15.28 -10.67 21.22
C ARG A 480 -15.46 -9.30 21.88
N GLY A 481 -14.94 -8.21 21.34
CA GLY A 481 -15.21 -6.88 21.89
C GLY A 481 -14.63 -6.63 23.28
N CYS A 482 -13.60 -7.36 23.69
CA CYS A 482 -12.87 -7.09 24.94
C CYS A 482 -12.13 -5.74 24.83
N GLN A 483 -12.28 -4.87 25.84
CA GLN A 483 -11.85 -3.46 25.75
C GLN A 483 -10.57 -3.14 26.53
N ASP A 484 -10.24 -3.89 27.58
CA ASP A 484 -9.15 -3.61 28.52
C ASP A 484 -8.20 -4.81 28.65
N ALA A 485 -6.99 -4.68 28.13
CA ALA A 485 -5.97 -5.74 28.16
C ALA A 485 -5.62 -6.20 29.59
N ASN A 486 -5.73 -5.32 30.59
CA ASN A 486 -5.38 -5.63 31.98
C ASN A 486 -6.39 -6.56 32.68
N LYS A 487 -7.54 -6.80 32.04
CA LYS A 487 -8.55 -7.78 32.49
C LYS A 487 -8.29 -9.19 31.98
N LEU A 488 -7.27 -9.37 31.13
CA LEU A 488 -6.82 -10.70 30.75
C LEU A 488 -6.20 -11.41 31.96
N ARG A 489 -6.61 -12.66 32.14
CA ARG A 489 -6.02 -13.63 33.07
C ARG A 489 -5.67 -14.85 32.25
N TRP A 490 -4.51 -15.44 32.50
CA TRP A 490 -4.15 -16.68 31.84
C TRP A 490 -3.66 -17.71 32.84
N SER A 491 -3.94 -18.97 32.52
CA SER A 491 -3.48 -20.12 33.27
C SER A 491 -2.99 -21.19 32.30
N THR A 492 -1.95 -21.91 32.71
CA THR A 492 -1.42 -23.04 31.95
C THR A 492 -1.91 -24.34 32.57
N GLY A 493 -2.21 -25.31 31.72
CA GLY A 493 -2.57 -26.68 32.11
C GLY A 493 -1.84 -27.70 31.26
N GLU A 494 -1.77 -28.93 31.76
CA GLU A 494 -1.17 -30.07 31.04
C GLU A 494 -2.23 -31.14 30.81
N PHE A 495 -2.18 -31.79 29.65
CA PHE A 495 -3.03 -32.94 29.36
C PHE A 495 -2.49 -34.21 30.03
N PRO A 496 -3.35 -35.09 30.56
CA PRO A 496 -2.91 -36.34 31.17
C PRO A 496 -2.20 -37.24 30.15
N ALA A 497 -1.04 -37.79 30.51
CA ALA A 497 -0.27 -38.68 29.64
C ALA A 497 -0.72 -40.15 29.84
N GLY A 498 -1.15 -40.82 28.77
CA GLY A 498 -1.32 -42.29 28.77
C GLY A 498 -2.22 -42.83 27.66
N PRO A 499 -2.08 -44.10 27.25
CA PRO A 499 -2.98 -44.74 26.29
C PRO A 499 -4.19 -45.32 27.04
N GLY A 500 -5.36 -44.71 26.90
CA GLY A 500 -6.60 -45.12 27.58
C GLY A 500 -7.81 -44.36 27.05
N PRO A 501 -9.05 -44.78 27.38
CA PRO A 501 -10.26 -44.32 26.67
C PRO A 501 -10.51 -42.81 26.77
N ASP A 502 -9.92 -42.14 27.76
CA ASP A 502 -10.00 -40.69 28.01
C ASP A 502 -8.61 -40.02 27.79
N GLY A 503 -7.68 -40.68 27.09
CA GLY A 503 -6.24 -40.38 27.03
C GLY A 503 -5.65 -40.33 25.62
N GLY A 504 -5.72 -39.15 25.01
CA GLY A 504 -4.67 -38.41 24.31
C GLY A 504 -3.95 -38.93 23.07
N VAL A 505 -3.59 -37.97 22.23
CA VAL A 505 -2.74 -38.07 21.04
C VAL A 505 -1.33 -38.51 21.46
N THR A 506 -0.90 -39.66 20.95
CA THR A 506 0.46 -40.17 21.13
C THR A 506 1.48 -39.27 20.42
N ILE A 507 2.73 -39.21 20.91
CA ILE A 507 3.84 -38.45 20.28
C ILE A 507 3.93 -38.71 18.77
N GLU A 508 3.72 -39.96 18.34
CA GLU A 508 3.75 -40.38 16.94
C GLU A 508 2.66 -39.70 16.09
N ARG A 509 1.46 -39.49 16.66
CA ARG A 509 0.33 -38.82 15.99
C ARG A 509 0.43 -37.30 16.05
N ALA A 510 1.02 -36.77 17.13
CA ALA A 510 1.33 -35.34 17.25
C ALA A 510 2.38 -34.91 16.20
N LEU A 511 3.36 -35.76 15.90
CA LEU A 511 4.33 -35.54 14.83
C LEU A 511 3.71 -35.64 13.42
N GLU A 512 2.55 -36.26 13.27
CA GLU A 512 1.75 -36.29 12.04
C GLU A 512 0.77 -35.10 11.91
N GLY A 513 0.78 -34.17 12.88
CA GLY A 513 -0.03 -32.96 12.89
C GLY A 513 -1.34 -33.07 13.66
N GLU A 514 -1.54 -34.13 14.44
CA GLU A 514 -2.73 -34.29 15.27
C GLU A 514 -2.59 -33.54 16.61
N VAL A 515 -3.55 -32.69 16.93
CA VAL A 515 -3.49 -31.82 18.12
C VAL A 515 -4.28 -32.42 19.27
N GLN A 516 -3.66 -32.46 20.45
CA GLN A 516 -4.32 -32.83 21.71
C GLN A 516 -5.28 -31.72 22.14
N THR A 517 -6.59 -31.94 22.06
CA THR A 517 -7.60 -30.99 22.56
C THR A 517 -8.23 -31.50 23.86
N LEU A 518 -8.93 -30.65 24.61
CA LEU A 518 -9.69 -31.05 25.81
C LEU A 518 -10.70 -32.17 25.53
N ARG A 519 -11.21 -32.28 24.30
CA ARG A 519 -12.15 -33.33 23.87
C ARG A 519 -11.49 -34.69 23.67
N ASN A 520 -10.21 -34.73 23.34
CA ASN A 520 -9.43 -35.97 23.17
C ASN A 520 -8.69 -36.36 24.46
N ALA A 521 -8.84 -35.56 25.52
CA ALA A 521 -8.21 -35.73 26.83
C ALA A 521 -9.22 -35.97 27.97
N SER A 522 -10.52 -36.05 27.64
CA SER A 522 -11.65 -36.13 28.58
C SER A 522 -12.33 -37.48 28.57
#